data_AF-A0A3N1JGL9-F1
#
_entry.id   AF-A0A3N1JGL9-F1
#
_cell.length_a   1.000
_cell.length_b   1.000
_cell.length_c   1.000
_cell.angle_alpha   90.00
_cell.angle_beta   90.00
_cell.angle_gamma   90.00
#
_symmetry.space_group_name_H-M   'P 1'
#
loop_
_entity.id
_entity.type
_entity.pdbx_description
1 polymer ?
#
loop_
_entity_poly.entity_id
_entity_poly.type
_entity_poly.pdbx_seq_one_letter_code
_entity_poly.pdbx_strand_id
1 'polypeptide(L)'
;MANDEAEFGTEMRGYRKDDVDRALNDLRRELIKSNNDRAEAAKEIRLLQTRLTDVQAELDEAGTPTYSGLGTRLESTLRVAEEQSTRLISQADIDAQRLRASSRAEADRTVREATEEARETLEDARTRATNELARARAESADTVERARAEAGMLTQDARNEAAAIRGAAVTEAAETRSVAIRDTNALRAGVEHEVAELRELAQREAADARSAAADLDRETEHRRSVFDADHARRVDDLDRDERTRREALDREITDGRAAWEHEHAERSRALELEIATGRADLAAEVDGRRAELDAELADRSRLLDEELAAARAEWDRELASARTALAQEIEAARAQLRVDAEQTAAENERLSQETADRIARETEEHRSRIERERAEALAAAERAAQDHDAELAARREREHAEVDTEIADRRSTELGTLEAERTALRQEIDTARADLAKERDEVRAEIARERDEARTTLESELAGRRDDAEQDYLQKHHETVTETQKYLDEANLQLAEATRRATEARERAERLQQEANDLERTGTADAEEHARTVLHEANERAHRIVAEAEERTAEQIAEAEDRLAAIRTEREAVAGYLENLRGVLSHAAGVVDDSPAGVDATNS
;
A
#
# COMPACT_ATOMS: atom_id res chain seq x y z
N MET A 1 43.34 128.97 44.66
CA MET A 1 44.24 127.80 44.77
C MET A 1 45.15 127.82 43.55
N ALA A 2 46.39 127.39 43.74
CA ALA A 2 47.50 127.55 42.81
C ALA A 2 47.24 126.90 41.44
N ASN A 3 47.75 127.52 40.38
CA ASN A 3 47.80 127.00 39.02
C ASN A 3 48.66 125.72 38.99
N ASP A 4 48.04 124.55 38.86
CA ASP A 4 48.71 123.38 38.30
C ASP A 4 48.58 123.47 36.77
N GLU A 5 49.66 123.87 36.10
CA GLU A 5 49.77 123.81 34.64
C GLU A 5 49.70 122.35 34.20
N ALA A 6 48.55 121.92 33.67
CA ALA A 6 48.40 120.58 33.10
C ALA A 6 49.24 120.46 31.81
N GLU A 7 50.45 119.91 31.92
CA GLU A 7 51.27 119.51 30.77
C GLU A 7 50.60 118.34 30.03
N PHE A 8 49.94 118.65 28.91
CA PHE A 8 49.42 117.63 28.00
C PHE A 8 50.58 116.98 27.22
N GLY A 9 50.71 115.65 27.27
CA GLY A 9 51.70 114.94 26.46
C GLY A 9 51.44 115.14 24.95
N THR A 10 52.47 115.24 24.11
CA THR A 10 52.34 115.44 22.65
C THR A 10 52.62 114.15 21.88
N GLU A 11 51.78 113.84 20.89
CA GLU A 11 52.00 112.80 19.88
C GLU A 11 52.21 113.45 18.51
N MET A 12 52.77 112.72 17.53
CA MET A 12 53.31 113.21 16.24
C MET A 12 52.39 114.14 15.41
N ARG A 13 51.12 114.35 15.80
CA ARG A 13 50.20 115.36 15.24
C ARG A 13 49.23 116.01 16.24
N GLY A 14 49.58 116.17 17.52
CA GLY A 14 48.76 116.92 18.49
C GLY A 14 48.99 116.58 19.96
N TYR A 15 48.14 117.08 20.85
CA TYR A 15 48.10 116.65 22.25
C TYR A 15 47.49 115.26 22.39
N ARG A 16 47.91 114.50 23.41
CA ARG A 16 47.34 113.20 23.78
C ARG A 16 45.88 113.38 24.17
N LYS A 17 45.01 112.81 23.35
CA LYS A 17 43.55 112.90 23.51
C LYS A 17 43.11 112.48 24.91
N ASP A 18 43.68 111.40 25.46
CA ASP A 18 43.27 110.86 26.77
C ASP A 18 43.61 111.80 27.94
N ASP A 19 44.71 112.54 27.85
CA ASP A 19 45.12 113.50 28.89
C ASP A 19 44.27 114.78 28.83
N VAL A 20 43.93 115.21 27.62
CA VAL A 20 43.00 116.33 27.38
C VAL A 20 41.58 115.98 27.84
N ASP A 21 41.09 114.78 27.50
CA ASP A 21 39.77 114.30 27.93
C ASP A 21 39.68 114.17 29.45
N ARG A 22 40.77 113.77 30.14
CA ARG A 22 40.83 113.72 31.59
C ARG A 22 40.73 115.13 32.21
N ALA A 23 41.55 116.07 31.74
CA ALA A 23 41.50 117.45 32.22
C ALA A 23 40.16 118.14 31.95
N LEU A 24 39.55 117.90 30.78
CA LEU A 24 38.20 118.39 30.44
C LEU A 24 37.14 117.80 31.36
N ASN A 25 37.27 116.53 31.75
CA ASN A 25 36.35 115.90 32.69
C ASN A 25 36.52 116.45 34.11
N ASP A 26 37.74 116.72 34.55
CA ASP A 26 38.00 117.32 35.86
C ASP A 26 37.48 118.77 35.91
N LEU A 27 37.75 119.58 34.87
CA LEU A 27 37.14 120.92 34.70
C LEU A 27 35.62 120.88 34.68
N ARG A 28 35.01 119.88 34.01
CA ARG A 28 33.55 119.69 34.04
C ARG A 28 33.05 119.36 35.44
N ARG A 29 33.75 118.51 36.20
CA ARG A 29 33.38 118.19 37.59
C ARG A 29 33.50 119.41 38.49
N GLU A 30 34.56 120.19 38.36
CA GLU A 30 34.73 121.44 39.11
C GLU A 30 33.67 122.49 38.73
N LEU A 31 33.31 122.59 37.45
CA LEU A 31 32.24 123.49 37.00
C LEU A 31 30.87 123.05 37.55
N ILE A 32 30.58 121.75 37.55
CA ILE A 32 29.35 121.20 38.17
C ILE A 32 29.34 121.51 39.67
N LYS A 33 30.46 121.29 40.36
CA LYS A 33 30.59 121.59 41.79
C LYS A 33 30.37 123.07 42.07
N SER A 34 31.06 123.97 41.34
CA SER A 34 30.90 125.42 41.50
C SER A 34 29.48 125.90 41.19
N ASN A 35 28.81 125.31 40.20
CA ASN A 35 27.42 125.61 39.91
C ASN A 35 26.47 125.14 41.01
N ASN A 36 26.71 123.96 41.61
CA ASN A 36 25.95 123.50 42.77
C ASN A 36 26.18 124.40 43.99
N ASP A 37 27.42 124.75 44.29
CA ASP A 37 27.76 125.66 45.40
C ASP A 37 27.11 127.04 45.17
N ARG A 38 27.09 127.54 43.93
CA ARG A 38 26.35 128.77 43.57
C ARG A 38 24.84 128.63 43.77
N ALA A 39 24.26 127.49 43.41
CA ALA A 39 22.83 127.25 43.59
C ALA A 39 22.46 127.17 45.08
N GLU A 40 23.32 126.57 45.91
CA GLU A 40 23.16 126.54 47.36
C GLU A 40 23.28 127.94 47.97
N ALA A 41 24.32 128.70 47.62
CA ALA A 41 24.46 130.08 48.07
C ALA A 41 23.28 130.97 47.63
N ALA A 42 22.74 130.75 46.41
CA ALA A 42 21.55 131.47 45.96
C ALA A 42 20.29 131.09 46.76
N LYS A 43 20.14 129.84 47.19
CA LYS A 43 19.06 129.42 48.11
C LYS A 43 19.22 130.09 49.47
N GLU A 44 20.43 130.12 50.03
CA GLU A 44 20.70 130.80 51.30
C GLU A 44 20.44 132.30 51.23
N ILE A 45 20.87 132.97 50.14
CA ILE A 45 20.58 134.39 49.93
C ILE A 45 19.07 134.63 49.88
N ARG A 46 18.29 133.80 49.19
CA ARG A 46 16.83 133.92 49.16
C ARG A 46 16.20 133.72 50.54
N LEU A 47 16.69 132.74 51.31
CA LEU A 47 16.23 132.50 52.67
C LEU A 47 16.54 133.70 53.58
N LEU A 48 17.75 134.26 53.49
CA LEU A 48 18.16 135.44 54.24
C LEU A 48 17.37 136.69 53.82
N GLN A 49 17.07 136.86 52.52
CA GLN A 49 16.22 137.93 52.02
C GLN A 49 14.79 137.81 52.55
N THR A 50 14.21 136.59 52.54
CA THR A 50 12.87 136.33 53.12
C THR A 50 12.86 136.67 54.60
N ARG A 51 13.89 136.23 55.33
CA ARG A 51 14.03 136.54 56.76
C ARG A 51 14.23 138.03 57.04
N LEU A 52 14.93 138.75 56.15
CA LEU A 52 15.08 140.20 56.25
C LEU A 52 13.73 140.90 56.04
N THR A 53 12.94 140.47 55.04
CA THR A 53 11.59 141.00 54.83
C THR A 53 10.66 140.69 55.99
N ASP A 54 10.76 139.49 56.59
CA ASP A 54 9.97 139.13 57.77
C ASP A 54 10.35 140.00 58.97
N VAL A 55 11.65 140.18 59.24
CA VAL A 55 12.13 141.05 60.32
C VAL A 55 11.79 142.53 60.07
N GLN A 56 11.81 142.99 58.81
CA GLN A 56 11.35 144.33 58.45
C GLN A 56 9.84 144.48 58.67
N ALA A 57 9.04 143.48 58.32
CA ALA A 57 7.60 143.48 58.58
C ALA A 57 7.29 143.46 60.08
N GLU A 58 8.03 142.68 60.89
CA GLU A 58 7.94 142.69 62.36
C GLU A 58 8.32 144.07 62.95
N LEU A 59 9.30 144.76 62.35
CA LEU A 59 9.73 146.10 62.78
C LEU A 59 8.68 147.18 62.44
N ASP A 60 8.06 147.09 61.26
CA ASP A 60 6.95 147.97 60.85
C ASP A 60 5.70 147.73 61.71
N GLU A 61 5.49 146.48 62.15
CA GLU A 61 4.38 146.04 62.99
C GLU A 61 4.48 146.51 64.46
N ALA A 62 5.70 146.73 64.97
CA ALA A 62 5.94 147.36 66.27
C ALA A 62 5.77 148.90 66.25
N GLY A 63 5.76 149.52 65.05
CA GLY A 63 5.88 150.96 64.87
C GLY A 63 4.64 151.81 65.15
N THR A 64 3.40 151.33 64.92
CA THR A 64 2.15 152.07 65.25
C THR A 64 0.88 151.18 65.26
N PRO A 65 0.23 150.91 66.40
CA PRO A 65 -0.95 150.03 66.45
C PRO A 65 -2.25 150.77 66.07
N THR A 66 -2.90 150.39 64.96
CA THR A 66 -4.19 150.95 64.53
C THR A 66 -5.22 149.86 64.23
N TYR A 67 -6.52 150.10 64.51
CA TYR A 67 -7.71 149.20 64.47
C TYR A 67 -7.85 148.33 63.19
N SER A 68 -7.24 148.74 62.07
CA SER A 68 -7.23 147.99 60.81
C SER A 68 -6.33 146.74 60.83
N GLY A 69 -5.27 146.72 61.64
CA GLY A 69 -4.30 145.62 61.68
C GLY A 69 -4.81 144.37 62.42
N LEU A 70 -5.75 144.53 63.35
CA LEU A 70 -6.39 143.40 64.04
C LEU A 70 -7.39 142.67 63.13
N GLY A 71 -8.08 143.39 62.23
CA GLY A 71 -8.99 142.78 61.25
C GLY A 71 -8.26 141.99 60.17
N THR A 72 -7.14 142.51 59.65
CA THR A 72 -6.33 141.79 58.66
C THR A 72 -5.58 140.59 59.26
N ARG A 73 -5.13 140.67 60.53
CA ARG A 73 -4.61 139.49 61.26
C ARG A 73 -5.69 138.44 61.55
N LEU A 74 -6.94 138.86 61.80
CA LEU A 74 -8.07 137.92 61.94
C LEU A 74 -8.38 137.22 60.62
N GLU A 75 -8.48 137.97 59.53
CA GLU A 75 -8.69 137.41 58.20
C GLU A 75 -7.53 136.48 57.81
N SER A 76 -6.28 136.83 58.14
CA SER A 76 -5.13 135.97 57.86
C SER A 76 -5.14 134.68 58.70
N THR A 77 -5.49 134.75 59.99
CA THR A 77 -5.58 133.55 60.86
C THR A 77 -6.74 132.64 60.50
N LEU A 78 -7.92 133.21 60.20
CA LEU A 78 -9.09 132.43 59.72
C LEU A 78 -8.80 131.78 58.36
N ARG A 79 -8.14 132.50 57.43
CA ARG A 79 -7.72 131.97 56.14
C ARG A 79 -6.68 130.87 56.28
N VAL A 80 -5.70 131.04 57.17
CA VAL A 80 -4.70 130.00 57.48
C VAL A 80 -5.35 128.78 58.10
N ALA A 81 -6.32 128.94 59.02
CA ALA A 81 -7.05 127.82 59.62
C ALA A 81 -7.95 127.10 58.59
N GLU A 82 -8.56 127.82 57.65
CA GLU A 82 -9.35 127.23 56.55
C GLU A 82 -8.47 126.51 55.51
N GLU A 83 -7.31 127.08 55.17
CA GLU A 83 -6.31 126.44 54.32
C GLU A 83 -5.72 125.21 55.01
N GLN A 84 -5.45 125.27 56.32
CA GLN A 84 -5.00 124.13 57.13
C GLN A 84 -6.08 123.04 57.24
N SER A 85 -7.34 123.41 57.41
CA SER A 85 -8.49 122.49 57.44
C SER A 85 -8.65 121.75 56.11
N THR A 86 -8.64 122.50 55.00
CA THR A 86 -8.74 121.94 53.65
C THR A 86 -7.54 121.06 53.34
N ARG A 87 -6.34 121.49 53.74
CA ARG A 87 -5.11 120.69 53.59
C ARG A 87 -5.19 119.41 54.42
N LEU A 88 -5.64 119.46 55.67
CA LEU A 88 -5.74 118.30 56.55
C LEU A 88 -6.69 117.24 55.99
N ILE A 89 -7.89 117.62 55.54
CA ILE A 89 -8.84 116.68 54.91
C ILE A 89 -8.24 116.12 53.63
N SER A 90 -7.72 116.98 52.74
CA SER A 90 -7.17 116.52 51.46
C SER A 90 -5.99 115.57 51.66
N GLN A 91 -5.17 115.80 52.68
CA GLN A 91 -4.03 114.94 53.01
C GLN A 91 -4.50 113.61 53.59
N ALA A 92 -5.47 113.62 54.50
CA ALA A 92 -6.08 112.40 55.03
C ALA A 92 -6.76 111.57 53.94
N ASP A 93 -7.49 112.20 53.02
CA ASP A 93 -8.10 111.52 51.86
C ASP A 93 -7.05 110.94 50.91
N ILE A 94 -5.98 111.69 50.62
CA ILE A 94 -4.88 111.21 49.77
C ILE A 94 -4.18 110.03 50.43
N ASP A 95 -3.90 110.10 51.72
CA ASP A 95 -3.24 109.03 52.47
C ASP A 95 -4.15 107.81 52.59
N ALA A 96 -5.46 107.99 52.81
CA ALA A 96 -6.45 106.93 52.80
C ALA A 96 -6.57 106.26 51.43
N GLN A 97 -6.65 107.04 50.34
CA GLN A 97 -6.67 106.50 48.98
C GLN A 97 -5.38 105.76 48.65
N ARG A 98 -4.22 106.29 49.06
CA ARG A 98 -2.92 105.66 48.86
C ARG A 98 -2.85 104.32 49.61
N LEU A 99 -3.29 104.28 50.88
CA LEU A 99 -3.31 103.06 51.68
C LEU A 99 -4.25 102.00 51.08
N ARG A 100 -5.48 102.37 50.69
CA ARG A 100 -6.40 101.46 49.99
C ARG A 100 -5.82 100.93 48.69
N ALA A 101 -5.20 101.79 47.89
CA ALA A 101 -4.59 101.39 46.63
C ALA A 101 -3.40 100.45 46.83
N SER A 102 -2.51 100.74 47.79
CA SER A 102 -1.36 99.87 48.09
C SER A 102 -1.81 98.52 48.64
N SER A 103 -2.78 98.49 49.56
CA SER A 103 -3.29 97.25 50.15
C SER A 103 -4.08 96.40 49.14
N ARG A 104 -4.84 97.01 48.22
CA ARG A 104 -5.44 96.30 47.09
C ARG A 104 -4.38 95.72 46.14
N ALA A 105 -3.32 96.47 45.85
CA ALA A 105 -2.22 95.98 45.02
C ALA A 105 -1.45 94.83 45.69
N GLU A 106 -1.33 94.85 47.02
CA GLU A 106 -0.74 93.76 47.81
C GLU A 106 -1.65 92.53 47.83
N ALA A 107 -2.95 92.71 48.08
CA ALA A 107 -3.95 91.64 48.02
C ALA A 107 -3.98 90.95 46.64
N ASP A 108 -4.01 91.75 45.56
CA ASP A 108 -3.92 91.25 44.18
C ASP A 108 -2.63 90.46 43.94
N ARG A 109 -1.50 90.92 44.51
CA ARG A 109 -0.22 90.23 44.39
C ARG A 109 -0.26 88.88 45.10
N THR A 110 -0.77 88.83 46.33
CA THR A 110 -0.92 87.57 47.09
C THR A 110 -1.79 86.56 46.34
N VAL A 111 -2.91 87.01 45.75
CA VAL A 111 -3.77 86.11 44.95
C VAL A 111 -3.05 85.65 43.69
N ARG A 112 -2.34 86.54 42.98
CA ARG A 112 -1.60 86.16 41.76
C ARG A 112 -0.51 85.14 42.05
N GLU A 113 0.33 85.39 43.06
CA GLU A 113 1.40 84.47 43.49
C GLU A 113 0.81 83.09 43.84
N ALA A 114 -0.27 83.05 44.63
CA ALA A 114 -0.94 81.81 44.97
C ALA A 114 -1.58 81.10 43.76
N THR A 115 -2.10 81.84 42.76
CA THR A 115 -2.62 81.24 41.53
C THR A 115 -1.53 80.68 40.63
N GLU A 116 -0.34 81.29 40.63
CA GLU A 116 0.82 80.77 39.90
C GLU A 116 1.35 79.50 40.58
N GLU A 117 1.52 79.52 41.91
CA GLU A 117 1.91 78.34 42.69
C GLU A 117 0.93 77.16 42.54
N ALA A 118 -0.37 77.44 42.61
CA ALA A 118 -1.40 76.43 42.39
C ALA A 118 -1.36 75.85 40.97
N ARG A 119 -1.12 76.68 39.95
CA ARG A 119 -0.96 76.22 38.56
C ARG A 119 0.29 75.36 38.39
N GLU A 120 1.42 75.82 38.92
CA GLU A 120 2.69 75.08 38.86
C GLU A 120 2.56 73.72 39.53
N THR A 121 1.97 73.66 40.73
CA THR A 121 1.71 72.40 41.45
C THR A 121 0.85 71.43 40.62
N LEU A 122 -0.21 71.93 39.98
CA LEU A 122 -1.08 71.12 39.14
C LEU A 122 -0.41 70.63 37.85
N GLU A 123 0.39 71.49 37.19
CA GLU A 123 1.15 71.11 36.00
C GLU A 123 2.24 70.09 36.33
N ASP A 124 2.93 70.27 37.45
CA ASP A 124 3.89 69.32 37.99
C ASP A 124 3.26 67.96 38.26
N ALA A 125 2.13 67.95 38.97
CA ALA A 125 1.40 66.72 39.30
C ALA A 125 0.92 66.01 38.03
N ARG A 126 0.36 66.75 37.05
CA ARG A 126 -0.03 66.20 35.74
C ARG A 126 1.16 65.65 34.97
N THR A 127 2.29 66.34 34.95
CA THR A 127 3.49 65.89 34.26
C THR A 127 4.02 64.60 34.89
N ARG A 128 4.11 64.53 36.22
CA ARG A 128 4.50 63.30 36.94
C ARG A 128 3.54 62.15 36.66
N ALA A 129 2.23 62.40 36.74
CA ALA A 129 1.17 61.45 36.42
C ALA A 129 1.30 60.88 34.99
N THR A 130 1.47 61.75 33.99
CA THR A 130 1.62 61.30 32.59
C THR A 130 2.90 60.49 32.38
N ASN A 131 4.01 60.87 33.02
CA ASN A 131 5.27 60.14 32.93
C ASN A 131 5.19 58.76 33.60
N GLU A 132 4.57 58.66 34.78
CA GLU A 132 4.37 57.38 35.47
C GLU A 132 3.42 56.45 34.69
N LEU A 133 2.31 57.00 34.16
CA LEU A 133 1.42 56.22 33.28
C LEU A 133 2.13 55.73 32.02
N ALA A 134 2.96 56.58 31.40
CA ALA A 134 3.74 56.19 30.23
C ALA A 134 4.75 55.08 30.57
N ARG A 135 5.43 55.19 31.72
CA ARG A 135 6.38 54.18 32.20
C ARG A 135 5.68 52.86 32.51
N ALA A 136 4.59 52.88 33.25
CA ALA A 136 3.81 51.69 33.58
C ALA A 136 3.25 51.01 32.31
N ARG A 137 2.76 51.79 31.33
CA ARG A 137 2.33 51.26 30.04
C ARG A 137 3.47 50.59 29.27
N ALA A 138 4.65 51.19 29.27
CA ALA A 138 5.82 50.62 28.60
C ALA A 138 6.27 49.31 29.27
N GLU A 139 6.30 49.26 30.60
CA GLU A 139 6.64 48.05 31.37
C GLU A 139 5.58 46.94 31.21
N SER A 140 4.30 47.30 31.24
CA SER A 140 3.18 46.40 30.96
C SER A 140 3.25 45.83 29.53
N ALA A 141 3.59 46.66 28.54
CA ALA A 141 3.78 46.21 27.17
C ALA A 141 4.99 45.26 27.04
N ASP A 142 6.15 45.62 27.63
CA ASP A 142 7.36 44.81 27.61
C ASP A 142 7.15 43.44 28.28
N THR A 143 6.49 43.41 29.44
CA THR A 143 6.20 42.15 30.14
C THR A 143 5.29 41.22 29.32
N VAL A 144 4.27 41.77 28.65
CA VAL A 144 3.42 41.00 27.74
C VAL A 144 4.18 40.55 26.50
N GLU A 145 5.01 41.41 25.91
CA GLU A 145 5.81 41.09 24.73
C GLU A 145 6.82 39.97 25.02
N ARG A 146 7.60 40.08 26.10
CA ARG A 146 8.50 39.02 26.58
C ARG A 146 7.78 37.70 26.77
N ALA A 147 6.64 37.70 27.47
CA ALA A 147 5.89 36.48 27.72
C ALA A 147 5.32 35.87 26.43
N ARG A 148 4.89 36.70 25.47
CA ARG A 148 4.46 36.24 24.13
C ARG A 148 5.63 35.66 23.33
N ALA A 149 6.79 36.29 23.36
CA ALA A 149 7.99 35.81 22.68
C ALA A 149 8.46 34.47 23.26
N GLU A 150 8.52 34.36 24.59
CA GLU A 150 8.87 33.12 25.30
C GLU A 150 7.86 32.00 25.03
N ALA A 151 6.55 32.28 25.11
CA ALA A 151 5.52 31.32 24.75
C ALA A 151 5.61 30.92 23.27
N GLY A 152 5.90 31.87 22.38
CA GLY A 152 6.13 31.63 20.96
C GLY A 152 7.28 30.65 20.73
N MET A 153 8.44 30.90 21.35
CA MET A 153 9.60 30.00 21.29
C MET A 153 9.28 28.60 21.80
N LEU A 154 8.70 28.48 23.01
CA LEU A 154 8.30 27.18 23.57
C LEU A 154 7.33 26.43 22.65
N THR A 155 6.33 27.12 22.09
CA THR A 155 5.40 26.47 21.15
C THR A 155 6.08 26.05 19.84
N GLN A 156 7.10 26.79 19.40
CA GLN A 156 7.86 26.46 18.19
C GLN A 156 8.78 25.28 18.44
N ASP A 157 9.46 25.24 19.58
CA ASP A 157 10.31 24.12 20.00
C ASP A 157 9.48 22.84 20.14
N ALA A 158 8.35 22.90 20.84
CA ALA A 158 7.42 21.76 20.94
C ALA A 158 6.90 21.30 19.57
N ARG A 159 6.66 22.23 18.62
CA ARG A 159 6.27 21.87 17.24
C ARG A 159 7.40 21.20 16.47
N ASN A 160 8.62 21.71 16.59
CA ASN A 160 9.81 21.16 15.93
C ASN A 160 10.13 19.76 16.47
N GLU A 161 10.07 19.59 17.79
CA GLU A 161 10.27 18.30 18.46
C GLU A 161 9.19 17.30 18.02
N ALA A 162 7.90 17.68 18.08
CA ALA A 162 6.82 16.83 17.58
C ALA A 162 6.97 16.47 16.09
N ALA A 163 7.52 17.36 15.26
CA ALA A 163 7.82 17.06 13.86
C ALA A 163 8.99 16.08 13.73
N ALA A 164 10.06 16.23 14.53
CA ALA A 164 11.19 15.32 14.56
C ALA A 164 10.76 13.91 14.99
N ILE A 165 9.96 13.79 16.06
CA ILE A 165 9.43 12.52 16.57
C ILE A 165 8.53 11.86 15.53
N ARG A 166 7.62 12.61 14.90
CA ARG A 166 6.81 12.06 13.80
C ARG A 166 7.68 11.59 12.64
N GLY A 167 8.74 12.34 12.30
CA GLY A 167 9.71 11.93 11.30
C GLY A 167 10.40 10.61 11.66
N ALA A 168 10.91 10.50 12.89
CA ALA A 168 11.56 9.30 13.41
C ALA A 168 10.62 8.09 13.43
N ALA A 169 9.38 8.27 13.92
CA ALA A 169 8.37 7.21 13.93
C ALA A 169 8.00 6.73 12.52
N VAL A 170 7.94 7.64 11.53
CA VAL A 170 7.71 7.26 10.13
C VAL A 170 8.90 6.49 9.56
N THR A 171 10.13 6.89 9.86
CA THR A 171 11.32 6.15 9.41
C THR A 171 11.41 4.77 10.07
N GLU A 172 11.15 4.68 11.37
CA GLU A 172 11.15 3.39 12.09
C GLU A 172 10.03 2.48 11.58
N ALA A 173 8.82 3.00 11.33
CA ALA A 173 7.73 2.25 10.71
C ALA A 173 8.11 1.77 9.29
N ALA A 174 8.84 2.57 8.51
CA ALA A 174 9.33 2.16 7.20
C ALA A 174 10.42 1.09 7.29
N GLU A 175 11.34 1.19 8.25
CA GLU A 175 12.40 0.22 8.50
C GLU A 175 11.85 -1.11 9.00
N THR A 176 10.98 -1.11 10.01
CA THR A 176 10.30 -2.32 10.51
C THR A 176 9.50 -3.01 9.41
N ARG A 177 8.75 -2.26 8.61
CA ARG A 177 8.05 -2.80 7.43
C ARG A 177 9.01 -3.38 6.40
N SER A 178 10.13 -2.71 6.13
CA SER A 178 11.13 -3.18 5.16
C SER A 178 11.86 -4.43 5.65
N VAL A 179 12.11 -4.54 6.95
CA VAL A 179 12.63 -5.76 7.60
C VAL A 179 11.59 -6.87 7.48
N ALA A 180 10.33 -6.62 7.84
CA ALA A 180 9.23 -7.58 7.69
C ALA A 180 9.07 -8.12 6.27
N ILE A 181 9.15 -7.25 5.26
CA ILE A 181 9.11 -7.67 3.86
C ILE A 181 10.33 -8.53 3.50
N ARG A 182 11.52 -8.20 4.00
CA ARG A 182 12.73 -9.00 3.74
C ARG A 182 12.66 -10.36 4.41
N ASP A 183 12.28 -10.42 5.67
CA ASP A 183 12.22 -11.66 6.45
C ASP A 183 11.13 -12.59 5.91
N THR A 184 9.95 -12.05 5.56
CA THR A 184 8.89 -12.84 4.91
C THR A 184 9.31 -13.37 3.53
N ASN A 185 10.02 -12.58 2.73
CA ASN A 185 10.56 -13.05 1.44
C ASN A 185 11.66 -14.10 1.64
N ALA A 186 12.53 -13.95 2.65
CA ALA A 186 13.57 -14.92 2.97
C ALA A 186 12.96 -16.25 3.45
N LEU A 187 11.96 -16.20 4.33
CA LEU A 187 11.20 -17.39 4.75
C LEU A 187 10.52 -18.05 3.55
N ARG A 188 9.87 -17.28 2.67
CA ARG A 188 9.23 -17.83 1.47
C ARG A 188 10.25 -18.52 0.55
N ALA A 189 11.41 -17.89 0.33
CA ALA A 189 12.48 -18.48 -0.48
C ALA A 189 13.06 -19.76 0.15
N GLY A 190 13.21 -19.81 1.48
CA GLY A 190 13.63 -21.02 2.20
C GLY A 190 12.65 -22.17 2.00
N VAL A 191 11.34 -21.91 2.17
CA VAL A 191 10.29 -22.92 1.94
C VAL A 191 10.24 -23.37 0.49
N GLU A 192 10.35 -22.43 -0.46
CA GLU A 192 10.39 -22.77 -1.89
C GLU A 192 11.58 -23.68 -2.22
N HIS A 193 12.74 -23.46 -1.58
CA HIS A 193 13.92 -24.29 -1.72
C HIS A 193 13.74 -25.69 -1.10
N GLU A 194 13.32 -25.79 0.15
CA GLU A 194 13.08 -27.07 0.83
C GLU A 194 12.02 -27.92 0.11
N VAL A 195 10.95 -27.29 -0.37
CA VAL A 195 9.94 -27.99 -1.19
C VAL A 195 10.52 -28.43 -2.54
N ALA A 196 11.45 -27.66 -3.14
CA ALA A 196 12.12 -28.08 -4.37
C ALA A 196 13.07 -29.26 -4.11
N GLU A 197 13.81 -29.26 -3.01
CA GLU A 197 14.68 -30.37 -2.60
C GLU A 197 13.88 -31.66 -2.35
N LEU A 198 12.79 -31.57 -1.58
CA LEU A 198 11.88 -32.71 -1.34
C LEU A 198 11.26 -33.23 -2.64
N ARG A 199 10.90 -32.34 -3.57
CA ARG A 199 10.39 -32.74 -4.91
C ARG A 199 11.46 -33.45 -5.73
N GLU A 200 12.70 -32.97 -5.71
CA GLU A 200 13.80 -33.60 -6.43
C GLU A 200 14.12 -34.97 -5.85
N LEU A 201 14.15 -35.10 -4.52
CA LEU A 201 14.36 -36.38 -3.83
C LEU A 201 13.25 -37.38 -4.18
N ALA A 202 11.98 -36.98 -4.07
CA ALA A 202 10.85 -37.82 -4.46
C ALA A 202 10.85 -38.18 -5.96
N GLN A 203 11.31 -37.29 -6.84
CA GLN A 203 11.47 -37.58 -8.27
C GLN A 203 12.57 -38.60 -8.54
N ARG A 204 13.71 -38.50 -7.83
CA ARG A 204 14.81 -39.46 -7.91
C ARG A 204 14.37 -40.84 -7.44
N GLU A 205 13.76 -40.95 -6.27
CA GLU A 205 13.24 -42.22 -5.75
C GLU A 205 12.19 -42.85 -6.68
N ALA A 206 11.29 -42.04 -7.24
CA ALA A 206 10.32 -42.52 -8.22
C ALA A 206 10.98 -42.97 -9.54
N ALA A 207 12.07 -42.34 -9.97
CA ALA A 207 12.84 -42.75 -11.14
C ALA A 207 13.59 -44.06 -10.88
N ASP A 208 14.20 -44.20 -9.72
CA ASP A 208 14.90 -45.42 -9.29
C ASP A 208 13.92 -46.60 -9.21
N ALA A 209 12.75 -46.41 -8.59
CA ALA A 209 11.70 -47.42 -8.55
C ALA A 209 11.17 -47.82 -9.95
N ARG A 210 11.07 -46.86 -10.88
CA ARG A 210 10.70 -47.15 -12.28
C ARG A 210 11.80 -47.92 -13.01
N SER A 211 13.07 -47.57 -12.78
CA SER A 211 14.20 -48.29 -13.37
C SER A 211 14.23 -49.73 -12.87
N ALA A 212 14.08 -49.95 -11.56
CA ALA A 212 14.02 -51.29 -10.97
C ALA A 212 12.86 -52.13 -11.54
N ALA A 213 11.68 -51.53 -11.71
CA ALA A 213 10.54 -52.20 -12.36
C ALA A 213 10.83 -52.57 -13.82
N ALA A 214 11.43 -51.65 -14.59
CA ALA A 214 11.78 -51.90 -15.99
C ALA A 214 12.88 -52.95 -16.15
N ASP A 215 13.84 -53.01 -15.24
CA ASP A 215 14.90 -54.01 -15.21
C ASP A 215 14.33 -55.41 -15.01
N LEU A 216 13.40 -55.54 -14.07
CA LEU A 216 12.73 -56.81 -13.84
C LEU A 216 11.78 -57.19 -14.98
N ASP A 217 11.03 -56.24 -15.55
CA ASP A 217 10.19 -56.53 -16.72
C ASP A 217 11.04 -57.10 -17.87
N ARG A 218 12.21 -56.51 -18.13
CA ARG A 218 13.19 -57.06 -19.09
C ARG A 218 13.67 -58.45 -18.72
N GLU A 219 13.92 -58.71 -17.44
CA GLU A 219 14.29 -60.05 -16.97
C GLU A 219 13.15 -61.07 -17.17
N THR A 220 11.90 -60.69 -16.89
CA THR A 220 10.73 -61.56 -17.08
C THR A 220 10.47 -61.83 -18.57
N GLU A 221 10.61 -60.82 -19.43
CA GLU A 221 10.53 -60.99 -20.88
C GLU A 221 11.63 -61.89 -21.41
N HIS A 222 12.86 -61.72 -20.90
CA HIS A 222 13.97 -62.59 -21.25
C HIS A 222 13.69 -64.05 -20.85
N ARG A 223 13.29 -64.31 -19.59
CA ARG A 223 12.93 -65.66 -19.12
C ARG A 223 11.82 -66.27 -19.96
N ARG A 224 10.78 -65.49 -20.30
CA ARG A 224 9.68 -65.95 -21.16
C ARG A 224 10.17 -66.30 -22.57
N SER A 225 11.02 -65.47 -23.18
CA SER A 225 11.55 -65.71 -24.53
C SER A 225 12.42 -66.97 -24.59
N VAL A 226 13.22 -67.23 -23.56
CA VAL A 226 14.05 -68.43 -23.44
C VAL A 226 13.17 -69.68 -23.31
N PHE A 227 12.13 -69.62 -22.47
CA PHE A 227 11.18 -70.71 -22.32
C PHE A 227 10.41 -71.00 -23.61
N ASP A 228 9.84 -69.96 -24.25
CA ASP A 228 9.09 -70.11 -25.51
C ASP A 228 9.99 -70.69 -26.63
N ALA A 229 11.27 -70.31 -26.68
CA ALA A 229 12.23 -70.87 -27.62
C ALA A 229 12.60 -72.33 -27.32
N ASP A 230 12.76 -72.70 -26.06
CA ASP A 230 13.04 -74.09 -25.65
C ASP A 230 11.83 -75.00 -25.93
N HIS A 231 10.61 -74.52 -25.64
CA HIS A 231 9.37 -75.20 -25.98
C HIS A 231 9.26 -75.44 -27.49
N ALA A 232 9.51 -74.42 -28.32
CA ALA A 232 9.47 -74.57 -29.77
C ALA A 232 10.49 -75.60 -30.29
N ARG A 233 11.72 -75.59 -29.76
CA ARG A 233 12.74 -76.58 -30.12
C ARG A 233 12.31 -78.01 -29.78
N ARG A 234 11.78 -78.25 -28.58
CA ARG A 234 11.32 -79.59 -28.17
C ARG A 234 10.18 -80.10 -29.05
N VAL A 235 9.25 -79.23 -29.44
CA VAL A 235 8.17 -79.58 -30.37
C VAL A 235 8.72 -79.93 -31.76
N ASP A 236 9.63 -79.13 -32.30
CA ASP A 236 10.24 -79.39 -33.61
C ASP A 236 11.10 -80.67 -33.62
N ASP A 237 11.80 -80.96 -32.51
CA ASP A 237 12.60 -82.18 -32.36
C ASP A 237 11.69 -83.43 -32.34
N LEU A 238 10.55 -83.37 -31.64
CA LEU A 238 9.55 -84.45 -31.64
C LEU A 238 8.95 -84.70 -33.03
N ASP A 239 8.56 -83.64 -33.74
CA ASP A 239 8.01 -83.75 -35.10
C ASP A 239 9.05 -84.36 -36.10
N ARG A 240 10.35 -84.13 -35.88
CA ARG A 240 11.43 -84.72 -36.68
C ARG A 240 11.67 -86.20 -36.35
N ASP A 241 11.64 -86.57 -35.08
CA ASP A 241 11.78 -87.97 -34.65
C ASP A 241 10.59 -88.81 -35.15
N GLU A 242 9.36 -88.28 -35.10
CA GLU A 242 8.16 -88.91 -35.65
C GLU A 242 8.30 -89.17 -37.17
N ARG A 243 8.74 -88.15 -37.93
CA ARG A 243 8.98 -88.29 -39.38
C ARG A 243 9.99 -89.37 -39.69
N THR A 244 11.12 -89.37 -38.98
CA THR A 244 12.21 -90.32 -39.22
C THR A 244 11.77 -91.77 -38.96
N ARG A 245 10.94 -92.00 -37.93
CA ARG A 245 10.39 -93.35 -37.65
C ARG A 245 9.40 -93.81 -38.71
N ARG A 246 8.50 -92.92 -39.16
CA ARG A 246 7.56 -93.24 -40.26
C ARG A 246 8.30 -93.61 -41.53
N GLU A 247 9.29 -92.81 -41.93
CA GLU A 247 10.10 -93.10 -43.12
C GLU A 247 10.92 -94.39 -42.98
N ALA A 248 11.38 -94.75 -41.79
CA ALA A 248 12.11 -96.00 -41.57
C ALA A 248 11.19 -97.23 -41.72
N LEU A 249 9.96 -97.17 -41.18
CA LEU A 249 8.97 -98.24 -41.34
C LEU A 249 8.49 -98.38 -42.78
N ASP A 250 8.27 -97.27 -43.48
CA ASP A 250 7.91 -97.30 -44.91
C ASP A 250 8.99 -98.02 -45.74
N ARG A 251 10.28 -97.78 -45.45
CA ARG A 251 11.39 -98.48 -46.11
C ARG A 251 11.38 -99.98 -45.82
N GLU A 252 11.18 -100.38 -44.56
CA GLU A 252 11.12 -101.79 -44.16
C GLU A 252 9.99 -102.54 -44.88
N ILE A 253 8.84 -101.89 -45.04
CA ILE A 253 7.70 -102.45 -45.77
C ILE A 253 8.00 -102.57 -47.27
N THR A 254 8.67 -101.58 -47.87
CA THR A 254 9.05 -101.64 -49.30
C THR A 254 10.10 -102.71 -49.58
N ASP A 255 11.11 -102.84 -48.72
CA ASP A 255 12.17 -103.85 -48.88
C ASP A 255 11.61 -105.26 -48.70
N GLY A 256 10.69 -105.45 -47.75
CA GLY A 256 9.96 -106.71 -47.57
C GLY A 256 9.11 -107.12 -48.78
N ARG A 257 8.49 -106.16 -49.48
CA ARG A 257 7.76 -106.42 -50.74
C ARG A 257 8.70 -106.88 -51.85
N ALA A 258 9.82 -106.18 -52.03
CA ALA A 258 10.78 -106.49 -53.09
C ALA A 258 11.41 -107.89 -52.92
N ALA A 259 11.68 -108.29 -51.67
CA ALA A 259 12.20 -109.62 -51.35
C ALA A 259 11.20 -110.75 -51.70
N TRP A 260 9.92 -110.55 -51.41
CA TRP A 260 8.87 -111.53 -51.73
C TRP A 260 8.63 -111.68 -53.24
N GLU A 261 8.60 -110.56 -53.98
CA GLU A 261 8.46 -110.58 -55.44
C GLU A 261 9.61 -111.35 -56.12
N HIS A 262 10.84 -111.21 -55.60
CA HIS A 262 12.00 -111.93 -56.10
C HIS A 262 11.89 -113.45 -55.86
N GLU A 263 11.41 -113.88 -54.70
CA GLU A 263 11.23 -115.31 -54.37
C GLU A 263 10.14 -115.96 -55.24
N HIS A 264 9.06 -115.23 -55.52
CA HIS A 264 7.96 -115.69 -56.36
C HIS A 264 8.38 -115.85 -57.85
N ALA A 265 9.22 -114.95 -58.36
CA ALA A 265 9.75 -115.02 -59.72
C ALA A 265 10.67 -116.23 -59.95
N GLU A 266 11.46 -116.63 -58.94
CA GLU A 266 12.32 -117.82 -59.03
C GLU A 266 11.52 -119.13 -59.06
N ARG A 267 10.47 -119.25 -58.23
CA ARG A 267 9.56 -120.42 -58.26
C ARG A 267 8.86 -120.59 -59.60
N SER A 268 8.46 -119.48 -60.24
CA SER A 268 7.78 -119.50 -61.54
C SER A 268 8.69 -120.02 -62.66
N ARG A 269 9.97 -119.64 -62.67
CA ARG A 269 10.94 -120.10 -63.68
C ARG A 269 11.26 -121.61 -63.57
N ALA A 270 11.21 -122.17 -62.37
CA ALA A 270 11.46 -123.61 -62.16
C ALA A 270 10.33 -124.48 -62.77
N LEU A 271 9.08 -124.05 -62.62
CA LEU A 271 7.89 -124.75 -63.16
C LEU A 271 7.84 -124.74 -64.70
N GLU A 272 8.31 -123.67 -65.35
CA GLU A 272 8.35 -123.59 -66.82
C GLU A 272 9.32 -124.61 -67.45
N LEU A 273 10.45 -124.89 -66.79
CA LEU A 273 11.45 -125.85 -67.26
C LEU A 273 10.94 -127.31 -67.22
N GLU A 274 10.13 -127.63 -66.21
CA GLU A 274 9.52 -128.96 -66.01
C GLU A 274 8.44 -129.27 -67.06
N ILE A 275 7.65 -128.27 -67.45
CA ILE A 275 6.62 -128.41 -68.50
C ILE A 275 7.25 -128.57 -69.89
N ALA A 276 8.39 -127.92 -70.14
CA ALA A 276 9.07 -127.99 -71.43
C ALA A 276 9.67 -129.37 -71.71
N THR A 277 10.21 -130.04 -70.69
CA THR A 277 10.79 -131.38 -70.80
C THR A 277 9.72 -132.47 -71.00
N GLY A 278 8.58 -132.38 -70.30
CA GLY A 278 7.47 -133.33 -70.48
C GLY A 278 6.76 -133.27 -71.85
N ARG A 279 6.83 -132.14 -72.57
CA ARG A 279 6.25 -132.01 -73.93
C ARG A 279 7.11 -132.63 -75.03
N ALA A 280 8.42 -132.77 -74.82
CA ALA A 280 9.33 -133.37 -75.80
C ALA A 280 9.18 -134.90 -75.86
N ASP A 281 8.95 -135.55 -74.71
CA ASP A 281 8.83 -137.01 -74.63
C ASP A 281 7.49 -137.53 -75.22
N LEU A 282 6.39 -136.78 -75.06
CA LEU A 282 5.07 -137.14 -75.59
C LEU A 282 4.96 -136.99 -77.13
N ALA A 283 5.77 -136.13 -77.73
CA ALA A 283 5.77 -135.91 -79.18
C ALA A 283 6.40 -137.08 -79.96
N ALA A 284 7.42 -137.73 -79.41
CA ALA A 284 8.09 -138.87 -80.04
C ALA A 284 7.22 -140.14 -80.11
N GLU A 285 6.28 -140.30 -79.19
CA GLU A 285 5.39 -141.47 -79.11
C GLU A 285 4.20 -141.38 -80.10
N VAL A 286 3.77 -140.16 -80.44
CA VAL A 286 2.63 -139.90 -81.35
C VAL A 286 3.00 -140.06 -82.83
N ASP A 287 4.24 -139.76 -83.21
CA ASP A 287 4.69 -139.85 -84.61
C ASP A 287 4.90 -141.30 -85.09
N GLY A 288 5.22 -142.24 -84.18
CA GLY A 288 5.35 -143.67 -84.51
C GLY A 288 4.01 -144.36 -84.81
N ARG A 289 2.93 -143.98 -84.10
CA ARG A 289 1.59 -144.56 -84.29
C ARG A 289 0.85 -144.05 -85.53
N ARG A 290 1.27 -142.90 -86.10
CA ARG A 290 0.67 -142.32 -87.30
C ARG A 290 1.15 -142.98 -88.60
N ALA A 291 2.40 -143.43 -88.67
CA ALA A 291 2.97 -144.05 -89.88
C ALA A 291 2.40 -145.46 -90.21
N GLU A 292 1.89 -146.20 -89.23
CA GLU A 292 1.27 -147.52 -89.43
C GLU A 292 -0.18 -147.43 -89.94
N LEU A 293 -0.94 -146.41 -89.54
CA LEU A 293 -2.36 -146.23 -89.90
C LEU A 293 -2.55 -145.62 -91.31
N ASP A 294 -1.58 -144.86 -91.81
CA ASP A 294 -1.64 -144.24 -93.15
C ASP A 294 -1.45 -145.24 -94.31
N ALA A 295 -0.81 -146.40 -94.06
CA ALA A 295 -0.61 -147.44 -95.07
C ALA A 295 -1.87 -148.30 -95.33
N GLU A 296 -2.70 -148.52 -94.30
CA GLU A 296 -3.91 -149.35 -94.38
C GLU A 296 -5.12 -148.62 -94.98
N LEU A 297 -5.15 -147.28 -94.90
CA LEU A 297 -6.21 -146.43 -95.48
C LEU A 297 -6.05 -146.16 -96.99
N ALA A 298 -4.84 -146.30 -97.54
CA ALA A 298 -4.55 -146.06 -98.96
C ALA A 298 -5.05 -147.17 -99.91
N ASP A 299 -5.09 -148.42 -99.44
CA ASP A 299 -5.57 -149.58 -100.23
C ASP A 299 -7.11 -149.68 -100.28
N ARG A 300 -7.82 -149.14 -99.28
CA ARG A 300 -9.29 -149.19 -99.19
C ARG A 300 -9.99 -148.14 -100.05
N SER A 301 -9.37 -146.97 -100.25
CA SER A 301 -9.94 -145.87 -101.06
C SER A 301 -9.89 -146.14 -102.56
N ARG A 302 -8.95 -146.95 -103.05
CA ARG A 302 -8.74 -147.19 -104.49
C ARG A 302 -9.81 -148.10 -105.15
N LEU A 303 -10.54 -148.89 -104.35
CA LEU A 303 -11.59 -149.83 -104.80
C LEU A 303 -13.01 -149.22 -104.77
N LEU A 304 -13.24 -148.16 -103.97
CA LEU A 304 -14.55 -147.52 -103.80
C LEU A 304 -14.83 -146.37 -104.80
N ASP A 305 -13.78 -145.82 -105.43
CA ASP A 305 -13.88 -144.73 -106.42
C ASP A 305 -14.35 -145.20 -107.83
N GLU A 306 -14.21 -146.49 -108.17
CA GLU A 306 -14.61 -147.03 -109.49
C GLU A 306 -16.12 -147.33 -109.59
N GLU A 307 -16.80 -147.67 -108.48
CA GLU A 307 -18.23 -148.05 -108.47
C GLU A 307 -19.18 -146.83 -108.33
N LEU A 308 -18.69 -145.71 -107.81
CA LEU A 308 -19.46 -144.48 -107.52
C LEU A 308 -19.63 -143.55 -108.75
N ALA A 309 -18.83 -143.74 -109.81
CA ALA A 309 -18.86 -142.96 -111.04
C ALA A 309 -19.96 -143.40 -112.03
N ALA A 310 -20.47 -144.63 -111.94
CA ALA A 310 -21.45 -145.18 -112.90
C ALA A 310 -22.91 -144.81 -112.59
N ALA A 311 -23.29 -144.64 -111.32
CA ALA A 311 -24.68 -144.41 -110.91
C ALA A 311 -25.14 -142.93 -110.93
N ARG A 312 -24.20 -141.98 -110.92
CA ARG A 312 -24.50 -140.52 -110.84
C ARG A 312 -24.84 -139.88 -112.19
N ALA A 313 -24.48 -140.48 -113.33
CA ALA A 313 -24.71 -139.91 -114.66
C ALA A 313 -26.14 -140.13 -115.23
N GLU A 314 -26.95 -140.96 -114.58
CA GLU A 314 -28.30 -141.34 -115.04
C GLU A 314 -29.39 -140.50 -114.36
N TRP A 315 -29.22 -140.14 -113.08
CA TRP A 315 -30.20 -139.40 -112.28
C TRP A 315 -30.28 -137.89 -112.61
N ASP A 316 -29.20 -137.28 -113.09
CA ASP A 316 -29.18 -135.85 -113.43
C ASP A 316 -29.98 -135.49 -114.70
N ARG A 317 -30.36 -136.47 -115.53
CA ARG A 317 -31.20 -136.23 -116.72
C ARG A 317 -32.69 -136.21 -116.42
N GLU A 318 -33.13 -136.88 -115.36
CA GLU A 318 -34.56 -137.02 -114.99
C GLU A 318 -35.07 -135.88 -114.10
N LEU A 319 -34.19 -135.24 -113.31
CA LEU A 319 -34.56 -134.15 -112.39
C LEU A 319 -34.89 -132.82 -113.11
N ALA A 320 -34.46 -132.65 -114.37
CA ALA A 320 -34.71 -131.45 -115.17
C ALA A 320 -36.09 -131.43 -115.85
N SER A 321 -36.70 -132.58 -116.13
CA SER A 321 -37.99 -132.69 -116.85
C SER A 321 -39.21 -132.67 -115.93
N ALA A 322 -39.05 -133.02 -114.64
CA ALA A 322 -40.16 -133.10 -113.68
C ALA A 322 -40.52 -131.76 -113.00
N ARG A 323 -39.59 -130.80 -112.94
CA ARG A 323 -39.82 -129.48 -112.32
C ARG A 323 -40.75 -128.56 -113.13
N THR A 324 -40.93 -128.83 -114.43
CA THR A 324 -41.90 -128.13 -115.30
C THR A 324 -43.32 -128.71 -115.24
N ALA A 325 -43.49 -129.95 -114.76
CA ALA A 325 -44.80 -130.61 -114.66
C ALA A 325 -45.47 -130.45 -113.28
N LEU A 326 -44.72 -130.48 -112.17
CA LEU A 326 -45.32 -130.41 -110.82
C LEU A 326 -45.76 -129.00 -110.38
N ALA A 327 -45.56 -127.98 -111.23
CA ALA A 327 -46.29 -126.72 -111.14
C ALA A 327 -47.78 -126.88 -111.48
N GLN A 328 -48.19 -127.99 -112.11
CA GLN A 328 -49.58 -128.30 -112.46
C GLN A 328 -50.30 -129.23 -111.46
N GLU A 329 -49.60 -129.87 -110.50
CA GLU A 329 -50.21 -130.84 -109.57
C GLU A 329 -50.28 -130.39 -108.09
N ILE A 330 -50.06 -129.09 -107.83
CA ILE A 330 -50.35 -128.42 -106.55
C ILE A 330 -51.80 -128.63 -106.06
N GLU A 331 -52.71 -129.10 -106.90
CA GLU A 331 -54.13 -129.21 -106.54
C GLU A 331 -54.62 -130.59 -106.09
N ALA A 332 -54.02 -131.71 -106.51
CA ALA A 332 -54.73 -133.00 -106.40
C ALA A 332 -54.30 -133.92 -105.24
N ALA A 333 -53.02 -133.95 -104.84
CA ALA A 333 -52.50 -135.04 -104.00
C ALA A 333 -52.46 -134.75 -102.47
N ARG A 334 -52.86 -133.56 -102.02
CA ARG A 334 -52.88 -133.17 -100.59
C ARG A 334 -53.93 -133.90 -99.73
N ALA A 335 -54.78 -134.76 -100.31
CA ALA A 335 -55.91 -135.37 -99.59
C ALA A 335 -55.73 -136.85 -99.16
N GLN A 336 -54.88 -137.67 -99.80
CA GLN A 336 -54.99 -139.14 -99.63
C GLN A 336 -53.80 -139.86 -98.96
N LEU A 337 -52.60 -139.29 -98.88
CA LEU A 337 -51.41 -140.01 -98.36
C LEU A 337 -51.12 -139.80 -96.85
N ARG A 338 -52.18 -139.46 -96.08
CA ARG A 338 -52.13 -139.37 -94.62
C ARG A 338 -52.53 -140.67 -93.91
N VAL A 339 -52.91 -141.73 -94.64
CA VAL A 339 -53.45 -142.98 -94.06
C VAL A 339 -52.55 -144.21 -94.25
N ASP A 340 -51.63 -144.24 -95.23
CA ASP A 340 -50.96 -145.51 -95.59
C ASP A 340 -49.46 -145.66 -95.19
N ALA A 341 -48.85 -144.69 -94.49
CA ALA A 341 -47.43 -144.83 -94.09
C ALA A 341 -47.22 -145.44 -92.68
N GLU A 342 -48.30 -145.67 -91.92
CA GLU A 342 -48.28 -146.27 -90.58
C GLU A 342 -47.88 -147.76 -90.54
N GLN A 343 -47.52 -148.40 -91.66
CA GLN A 343 -47.21 -149.85 -91.69
C GLN A 343 -45.74 -150.23 -91.85
N THR A 344 -44.81 -149.32 -92.11
CA THR A 344 -43.39 -149.69 -92.38
C THR A 344 -42.37 -148.93 -91.55
N ALA A 345 -42.77 -148.67 -90.30
CA ALA A 345 -41.89 -148.71 -89.14
C ALA A 345 -41.60 -150.16 -88.65
N ALA A 346 -42.03 -151.19 -89.37
CA ALA A 346 -41.85 -152.59 -88.97
C ALA A 346 -40.40 -153.02 -88.69
N GLU A 347 -39.53 -152.91 -89.69
CA GLU A 347 -38.48 -153.94 -89.79
C GLU A 347 -37.05 -153.50 -90.04
N ASN A 348 -36.78 -152.36 -90.70
CA ASN A 348 -35.39 -152.04 -91.08
C ASN A 348 -34.82 -150.74 -90.52
N GLU A 349 -35.61 -150.03 -89.71
CA GLU A 349 -35.14 -149.02 -88.76
C GLU A 349 -34.40 -149.65 -87.56
N ARG A 350 -34.41 -150.99 -87.41
CA ARG A 350 -33.87 -151.70 -86.24
C ARG A 350 -32.38 -152.12 -86.28
N LEU A 351 -31.66 -152.03 -87.41
CA LEU A 351 -30.28 -152.57 -87.50
C LEU A 351 -29.21 -151.56 -87.93
N SER A 352 -29.58 -150.38 -88.44
CA SER A 352 -28.61 -149.36 -88.90
C SER A 352 -28.44 -148.17 -87.96
N GLN A 353 -29.36 -147.93 -87.02
CA GLN A 353 -29.22 -146.90 -85.97
C GLN A 353 -28.37 -147.37 -84.77
N GLU A 354 -28.26 -148.68 -84.52
CA GLU A 354 -27.62 -149.22 -83.30
C GLU A 354 -26.08 -149.12 -83.29
N THR A 355 -25.42 -149.03 -84.45
CA THR A 355 -23.95 -148.92 -84.57
C THR A 355 -23.44 -147.49 -84.73
N ALA A 356 -24.25 -146.55 -85.22
CA ALA A 356 -23.87 -145.15 -85.40
C ALA A 356 -23.98 -144.32 -84.10
N ASP A 357 -24.98 -144.61 -83.25
CA ASP A 357 -25.21 -143.88 -82.01
C ASP A 357 -24.24 -144.24 -80.86
N ARG A 358 -23.45 -145.31 -81.01
CA ARG A 358 -22.47 -145.75 -79.99
C ARG A 358 -21.17 -144.95 -80.04
N ILE A 359 -20.71 -144.57 -81.24
CA ILE A 359 -19.41 -143.88 -81.43
C ILE A 359 -19.52 -142.36 -81.18
N ALA A 360 -20.70 -141.76 -81.43
CA ALA A 360 -20.94 -140.34 -81.19
C ALA A 360 -21.11 -139.98 -79.70
N ARG A 361 -21.51 -140.94 -78.84
CA ARG A 361 -21.69 -140.70 -77.39
C ARG A 361 -20.36 -140.73 -76.61
N GLU A 362 -19.43 -141.61 -76.98
CA GLU A 362 -18.14 -141.76 -76.27
C GLU A 362 -17.17 -140.58 -76.49
N THR A 363 -17.28 -139.83 -77.59
CA THR A 363 -16.38 -138.71 -77.92
C THR A 363 -16.77 -137.37 -77.28
N GLU A 364 -18.06 -137.17 -76.97
CA GLU A 364 -18.58 -135.96 -76.32
C GLU A 364 -18.44 -136.01 -74.78
N GLU A 365 -18.51 -137.21 -74.19
CA GLU A 365 -18.32 -137.42 -72.74
C GLU A 365 -16.87 -137.17 -72.27
N HIS A 366 -15.86 -137.43 -73.10
CA HIS A 366 -14.46 -137.14 -72.75
C HIS A 366 -14.08 -135.65 -72.86
N ARG A 367 -14.74 -134.89 -73.76
CA ARG A 367 -14.46 -133.45 -73.96
C ARG A 367 -15.07 -132.59 -72.85
N SER A 368 -16.31 -132.88 -72.45
CA SER A 368 -17.03 -132.11 -71.42
C SER A 368 -16.53 -132.36 -69.99
N ARG A 369 -15.76 -133.44 -69.76
CA ARG A 369 -15.10 -133.74 -68.48
C ARG A 369 -13.80 -132.95 -68.29
N ILE A 370 -12.99 -132.80 -69.35
CA ILE A 370 -11.71 -132.08 -69.32
C ILE A 370 -11.92 -130.55 -69.16
N GLU A 371 -12.99 -129.98 -69.73
CA GLU A 371 -13.28 -128.55 -69.60
C GLU A 371 -13.78 -128.16 -68.21
N ARG A 372 -14.53 -129.04 -67.53
CA ARG A 372 -14.99 -128.81 -66.14
C ARG A 372 -13.85 -128.90 -65.14
N GLU A 373 -12.95 -129.88 -65.27
CA GLU A 373 -11.79 -130.05 -64.38
C GLU A 373 -10.76 -128.90 -64.52
N ARG A 374 -10.64 -128.24 -65.69
CA ARG A 374 -9.77 -127.06 -65.88
C ARG A 374 -10.35 -125.76 -65.31
N ALA A 375 -11.67 -125.57 -65.37
CA ALA A 375 -12.33 -124.35 -64.89
C ALA A 375 -12.34 -124.27 -63.35
N GLU A 376 -12.50 -125.40 -62.66
CA GLU A 376 -12.47 -125.46 -61.19
C GLU A 376 -11.05 -125.27 -60.61
N ALA A 377 -10.01 -125.72 -61.32
CA ALA A 377 -8.62 -125.54 -60.89
C ALA A 377 -8.11 -124.08 -61.00
N LEU A 378 -8.54 -123.33 -62.02
CA LEU A 378 -8.18 -121.91 -62.19
C LEU A 378 -8.90 -121.01 -61.17
N ALA A 379 -10.18 -121.27 -60.91
CA ALA A 379 -10.96 -120.49 -59.93
C ALA A 379 -10.51 -120.72 -58.47
N ALA A 380 -9.91 -121.87 -58.15
CA ALA A 380 -9.34 -122.15 -56.84
C ALA A 380 -7.97 -121.46 -56.64
N ALA A 381 -7.16 -121.33 -57.69
CA ALA A 381 -5.86 -120.66 -57.63
C ALA A 381 -5.98 -119.13 -57.52
N GLU A 382 -6.95 -118.50 -58.19
CA GLU A 382 -7.17 -117.04 -58.11
C GLU A 382 -7.70 -116.60 -56.74
N ARG A 383 -8.56 -117.40 -56.08
CA ARG A 383 -9.05 -117.08 -54.72
C ARG A 383 -7.94 -117.17 -53.67
N ALA A 384 -7.06 -118.16 -53.78
CA ALA A 384 -5.93 -118.32 -52.87
C ALA A 384 -4.89 -117.17 -52.97
N ALA A 385 -4.72 -116.56 -54.16
CA ALA A 385 -3.85 -115.40 -54.33
C ALA A 385 -4.46 -114.12 -53.73
N GLN A 386 -5.77 -113.90 -53.91
CA GLN A 386 -6.46 -112.72 -53.38
C GLN A 386 -6.55 -112.72 -51.84
N ASP A 387 -6.73 -113.90 -51.23
CA ASP A 387 -6.80 -114.03 -49.76
C ASP A 387 -5.43 -113.75 -49.10
N HIS A 388 -4.31 -114.09 -49.74
CA HIS A 388 -2.96 -113.80 -49.22
C HIS A 388 -2.58 -112.31 -49.32
N ASP A 389 -2.95 -111.64 -50.41
CA ASP A 389 -2.72 -110.20 -50.59
C ASP A 389 -3.55 -109.35 -49.61
N ALA A 390 -4.79 -109.78 -49.31
CA ALA A 390 -5.64 -109.14 -48.32
C ALA A 390 -5.08 -109.26 -46.89
N GLU A 391 -4.45 -110.40 -46.55
CA GLU A 391 -3.85 -110.64 -45.23
C GLU A 391 -2.57 -109.80 -45.02
N LEU A 392 -1.74 -109.64 -46.06
CA LEU A 392 -0.56 -108.77 -46.03
C LEU A 392 -0.92 -107.28 -45.95
N ALA A 393 -2.02 -106.85 -46.57
CA ALA A 393 -2.52 -105.47 -46.45
C ALA A 393 -3.06 -105.19 -45.04
N ALA A 394 -3.85 -106.12 -44.48
CA ALA A 394 -4.43 -105.98 -43.14
C ALA A 394 -3.37 -105.99 -42.03
N ARG A 395 -2.22 -106.65 -42.23
CA ARG A 395 -1.09 -106.60 -41.27
C ARG A 395 -0.38 -105.25 -41.27
N ARG A 396 -0.15 -104.65 -42.45
CA ARG A 396 0.47 -103.32 -42.59
C ARG A 396 -0.37 -102.22 -41.93
N GLU A 397 -1.69 -102.28 -42.11
CA GLU A 397 -2.60 -101.28 -41.54
C GLU A 397 -2.64 -101.36 -40.00
N ARG A 398 -2.52 -102.56 -39.42
CA ARG A 398 -2.41 -102.73 -37.96
C ARG A 398 -1.08 -102.23 -37.41
N GLU A 399 0.04 -102.57 -38.04
CA GLU A 399 1.38 -102.14 -37.60
C GLU A 399 1.57 -100.61 -37.71
N HIS A 400 0.98 -99.95 -38.73
CA HIS A 400 0.95 -98.48 -38.80
C HIS A 400 0.01 -97.84 -37.77
N ALA A 401 -1.19 -98.40 -37.56
CA ALA A 401 -2.14 -97.87 -36.60
C ALA A 401 -1.63 -97.94 -35.15
N GLU A 402 -0.95 -99.03 -34.77
CA GLU A 402 -0.34 -99.16 -33.44
C GLU A 402 0.76 -98.11 -33.21
N VAL A 403 1.64 -97.89 -34.20
CA VAL A 403 2.70 -96.86 -34.12
C VAL A 403 2.12 -95.44 -34.08
N ASP A 404 1.07 -95.15 -34.85
CA ASP A 404 0.41 -93.83 -34.83
C ASP A 404 -0.28 -93.55 -33.48
N THR A 405 -0.84 -94.58 -32.83
CA THR A 405 -1.40 -94.42 -31.48
C THR A 405 -0.33 -94.18 -30.42
N GLU A 406 0.80 -94.89 -30.47
CA GLU A 406 1.91 -94.69 -29.52
C GLU A 406 2.55 -93.30 -29.69
N ILE A 407 2.66 -92.82 -30.94
CA ILE A 407 3.12 -91.46 -31.25
C ILE A 407 2.15 -90.41 -30.70
N ALA A 408 0.83 -90.58 -30.91
CA ALA A 408 -0.18 -89.64 -30.44
C ALA A 408 -0.21 -89.54 -28.91
N ASP A 409 -0.12 -90.68 -28.21
CA ASP A 409 -0.08 -90.72 -26.75
C ASP A 409 1.17 -90.05 -26.19
N ARG A 410 2.35 -90.32 -26.78
CA ARG A 410 3.60 -89.69 -26.36
C ARG A 410 3.57 -88.17 -26.56
N ARG A 411 3.11 -87.71 -27.73
CA ARG A 411 2.94 -86.28 -28.03
C ARG A 411 1.99 -85.59 -27.06
N SER A 412 0.86 -86.23 -26.73
CA SER A 412 -0.10 -85.70 -25.76
C SER A 412 0.50 -85.57 -24.36
N THR A 413 1.30 -86.55 -23.92
CA THR A 413 1.94 -86.51 -22.60
C THR A 413 3.03 -85.45 -22.51
N GLU A 414 3.92 -85.35 -23.50
CA GLU A 414 5.02 -84.38 -23.47
C GLU A 414 4.52 -82.93 -23.66
N LEU A 415 3.53 -82.70 -24.54
CA LEU A 415 2.86 -81.39 -24.65
C LEU A 415 2.10 -81.03 -23.36
N GLY A 416 1.42 -81.98 -22.73
CA GLY A 416 0.74 -81.77 -21.45
C GLY A 416 1.70 -81.37 -20.33
N THR A 417 2.89 -81.98 -20.26
CA THR A 417 3.92 -81.59 -19.29
C THR A 417 4.48 -80.19 -19.58
N LEU A 418 4.70 -79.83 -20.84
CA LEU A 418 5.19 -78.50 -21.24
C LEU A 418 4.17 -77.39 -20.97
N GLU A 419 2.88 -77.66 -21.20
CA GLU A 419 1.80 -76.73 -20.85
C GLU A 419 1.68 -76.53 -19.34
N ALA A 420 1.84 -77.61 -18.55
CA ALA A 420 1.86 -77.52 -17.10
C ALA A 420 3.04 -76.65 -16.61
N GLU A 421 4.26 -76.88 -17.12
CA GLU A 421 5.44 -76.06 -16.81
C GLU A 421 5.24 -74.58 -17.21
N ARG A 422 4.66 -74.31 -18.38
CA ARG A 422 4.32 -72.96 -18.85
C ARG A 422 3.32 -72.26 -17.93
N THR A 423 2.29 -72.99 -17.48
CA THR A 423 1.29 -72.41 -16.56
C THR A 423 1.87 -72.13 -15.18
N ALA A 424 2.74 -73.00 -14.67
CA ALA A 424 3.45 -72.80 -13.41
C ALA A 424 4.38 -71.59 -13.46
N LEU A 425 5.21 -71.47 -14.49
CA LEU A 425 6.09 -70.30 -14.69
C LEU A 425 5.30 -68.99 -14.85
N ARG A 426 4.14 -69.04 -15.51
CA ARG A 426 3.25 -67.87 -15.63
C ARG A 426 2.69 -67.47 -14.27
N GLN A 427 2.26 -68.42 -13.45
CA GLN A 427 1.80 -68.16 -12.10
C GLN A 427 2.92 -67.56 -11.24
N GLU A 428 4.15 -68.08 -11.31
CA GLU A 428 5.30 -67.52 -10.59
C GLU A 428 5.61 -66.07 -11.01
N ILE A 429 5.54 -65.76 -12.31
CA ILE A 429 5.71 -64.39 -12.82
C ILE A 429 4.59 -63.48 -12.32
N ASP A 430 3.34 -63.96 -12.34
CA ASP A 430 2.19 -63.17 -11.90
C ASP A 430 2.24 -62.94 -10.38
N THR A 431 2.70 -63.91 -9.58
CA THR A 431 2.93 -63.72 -8.13
C THR A 431 4.07 -62.74 -7.86
N ALA A 432 5.21 -62.86 -8.56
CA ALA A 432 6.32 -61.94 -8.40
C ALA A 432 5.92 -60.50 -8.76
N ARG A 433 5.12 -60.32 -9.82
CA ARG A 433 4.56 -59.02 -10.20
C ARG A 433 3.59 -58.46 -9.16
N ALA A 434 2.76 -59.32 -8.56
CA ALA A 434 1.85 -58.90 -7.49
C ALA A 434 2.61 -58.46 -6.23
N ASP A 435 3.65 -59.20 -5.84
CA ASP A 435 4.50 -58.88 -4.69
C ASP A 435 5.22 -57.54 -4.90
N LEU A 436 5.77 -57.29 -6.09
CA LEU A 436 6.43 -56.01 -6.39
C LEU A 436 5.46 -54.85 -6.55
N ALA A 437 4.25 -55.10 -7.05
CA ALA A 437 3.20 -54.08 -7.06
C ALA A 437 2.84 -53.67 -5.63
N LYS A 438 2.78 -54.64 -4.70
CA LYS A 438 2.58 -54.40 -3.28
C LYS A 438 3.76 -53.65 -2.67
N GLU A 439 5.01 -54.07 -2.88
CA GLU A 439 6.20 -53.36 -2.39
C GLU A 439 6.26 -51.91 -2.91
N ARG A 440 5.97 -51.70 -4.20
CA ARG A 440 5.87 -50.35 -4.79
C ARG A 440 4.80 -49.51 -4.11
N ASP A 441 3.63 -50.09 -3.83
CA ASP A 441 2.53 -49.37 -3.22
C ASP A 441 2.79 -49.09 -1.73
N GLU A 442 3.51 -49.98 -1.03
CA GLU A 442 4.03 -49.76 0.33
C GLU A 442 5.06 -48.64 0.39
N VAL A 443 6.09 -48.67 -0.48
CA VAL A 443 7.09 -47.59 -0.59
C VAL A 443 6.43 -46.26 -0.95
N ARG A 444 5.44 -46.25 -1.85
CA ARG A 444 4.67 -45.03 -2.17
C ARG A 444 3.87 -44.51 -0.97
N ALA A 445 3.29 -45.41 -0.17
CA ALA A 445 2.55 -45.02 1.02
C ALA A 445 3.48 -44.48 2.11
N GLU A 446 4.69 -45.03 2.25
CA GLU A 446 5.72 -44.57 3.17
C GLU A 446 6.24 -43.19 2.77
N ILE A 447 6.66 -43.00 1.51
CA ILE A 447 7.06 -41.69 0.96
C ILE A 447 5.93 -40.65 1.12
N ALA A 448 4.67 -41.04 0.92
CA ALA A 448 3.54 -40.13 1.11
C ALA A 448 3.38 -39.70 2.58
N ARG A 449 3.55 -40.63 3.54
CA ARG A 449 3.52 -40.32 4.97
C ARG A 449 4.68 -39.42 5.38
N GLU A 450 5.91 -39.74 4.98
CA GLU A 450 7.08 -38.93 5.28
C GLU A 450 6.95 -37.51 4.71
N ARG A 451 6.43 -37.38 3.48
CA ARG A 451 6.12 -36.07 2.88
C ARG A 451 5.08 -35.31 3.71
N ASP A 452 4.01 -35.98 4.13
CA ASP A 452 2.93 -35.33 4.88
C ASP A 452 3.40 -34.96 6.30
N GLU A 453 4.20 -35.79 6.95
CA GLU A 453 4.86 -35.49 8.24
C GLU A 453 5.85 -34.32 8.11
N ALA A 454 6.73 -34.34 7.10
CA ALA A 454 7.65 -33.23 6.82
C ALA A 454 6.89 -31.93 6.52
N ARG A 455 5.79 -32.02 5.79
CA ARG A 455 4.91 -30.87 5.50
C ARG A 455 4.26 -30.32 6.76
N THR A 456 3.68 -31.18 7.61
CA THR A 456 3.06 -30.72 8.87
C THR A 456 4.09 -30.11 9.83
N THR A 457 5.28 -30.69 9.89
CA THR A 457 6.41 -30.15 10.67
C THR A 457 6.79 -28.76 10.15
N LEU A 458 7.04 -28.61 8.85
CA LEU A 458 7.33 -27.32 8.22
C LEU A 458 6.23 -26.29 8.41
N GLU A 459 4.96 -26.70 8.27
CA GLU A 459 3.82 -25.81 8.51
C GLU A 459 3.79 -25.32 9.96
N SER A 460 4.12 -26.19 10.94
CA SER A 460 4.21 -25.80 12.35
C SER A 460 5.40 -24.89 12.67
N GLU A 461 6.57 -25.12 12.05
CA GLU A 461 7.74 -24.27 12.21
C GLU A 461 7.54 -22.88 11.57
N LEU A 462 6.90 -22.83 10.40
CA LEU A 462 6.53 -21.57 9.76
C LEU A 462 5.48 -20.81 10.56
N ALA A 463 4.52 -21.52 11.16
CA ALA A 463 3.55 -20.90 12.06
C ALA A 463 4.27 -20.32 13.29
N GLY A 464 5.15 -21.08 13.94
CA GLY A 464 5.94 -20.60 15.07
C GLY A 464 6.79 -19.37 14.73
N ARG A 465 7.55 -19.41 13.63
CA ARG A 465 8.36 -18.25 13.19
C ARG A 465 7.51 -17.04 12.81
N ARG A 466 6.31 -17.23 12.27
CA ARG A 466 5.38 -16.14 11.97
C ARG A 466 4.84 -15.52 13.26
N ASP A 467 4.46 -16.34 14.23
CA ASP A 467 3.99 -15.88 15.54
C ASP A 467 5.09 -15.12 16.28
N ASP A 468 6.33 -15.64 16.30
CA ASP A 468 7.48 -14.97 16.91
C ASP A 468 7.76 -13.62 16.24
N ALA A 469 7.77 -13.57 14.90
CA ALA A 469 7.96 -12.32 14.17
C ALA A 469 6.81 -11.33 14.41
N GLU A 470 5.56 -11.80 14.45
CA GLU A 470 4.40 -10.97 14.75
C GLU A 470 4.47 -10.40 16.17
N GLN A 471 4.89 -11.19 17.17
CA GLN A 471 5.13 -10.72 18.53
C GLN A 471 6.23 -9.66 18.58
N ASP A 472 7.36 -9.87 17.90
CA ASP A 472 8.45 -8.88 17.82
C ASP A 472 7.99 -7.57 17.18
N TYR A 473 7.17 -7.62 16.12
CA TYR A 473 6.61 -6.42 15.49
C TYR A 473 5.60 -5.72 16.40
N LEU A 474 4.74 -6.47 17.09
CA LEU A 474 3.78 -5.93 18.05
C LEU A 474 4.51 -5.26 19.22
N GLN A 475 5.59 -5.86 19.73
CA GLN A 475 6.41 -5.27 20.78
C GLN A 475 7.06 -3.97 20.32
N LYS A 476 7.74 -3.96 19.16
CA LYS A 476 8.34 -2.74 18.60
C LYS A 476 7.30 -1.66 18.38
N HIS A 477 6.15 -2.01 17.81
CA HIS A 477 5.05 -1.07 17.63
C HIS A 477 4.58 -0.51 18.98
N HIS A 478 4.45 -1.34 20.02
CA HIS A 478 4.04 -0.88 21.33
C HIS A 478 5.08 0.07 21.96
N GLU A 479 6.37 -0.22 21.79
CA GLU A 479 7.49 0.62 22.22
C GLU A 479 7.45 1.98 21.51
N THR A 480 7.37 2.02 20.18
CA THR A 480 7.24 3.26 19.39
C THR A 480 5.98 4.05 19.78
N VAL A 481 4.84 3.40 20.01
CA VAL A 481 3.61 4.09 20.46
C VAL A 481 3.80 4.69 21.84
N THR A 482 4.41 3.97 22.76
CA THR A 482 4.65 4.45 24.12
C THR A 482 5.60 5.65 24.12
N GLU A 483 6.65 5.60 23.30
CA GLU A 483 7.61 6.68 23.14
C GLU A 483 6.97 7.92 22.49
N THR A 484 6.23 7.74 21.39
CA THR A 484 5.50 8.84 20.74
C THR A 484 4.45 9.46 21.66
N GLN A 485 3.76 8.67 22.49
CA GLN A 485 2.82 9.18 23.48
C GLN A 485 3.51 10.01 24.56
N LYS A 486 4.64 9.54 25.11
CA LYS A 486 5.43 10.30 26.11
C LYS A 486 5.81 11.67 25.59
N TYR A 487 6.30 11.74 24.36
CA TYR A 487 6.67 13.02 23.77
C TYR A 487 5.48 13.93 23.47
N LEU A 488 4.33 13.37 23.05
CA LEU A 488 3.10 14.15 22.91
C LEU A 488 2.65 14.73 24.26
N ASP A 489 2.74 13.94 25.33
CA ASP A 489 2.41 14.39 26.68
C ASP A 489 3.38 15.49 27.16
N GLU A 490 4.68 15.38 26.87
CA GLU A 490 5.68 16.40 27.17
C GLU A 490 5.44 17.70 26.38
N ALA A 491 5.17 17.61 25.07
CA ALA A 491 4.83 18.77 24.24
C ALA A 491 3.55 19.47 24.73
N ASN A 492 2.55 18.69 25.16
CA ASN A 492 1.31 19.23 25.75
C ASN A 492 1.58 19.91 27.09
N LEU A 493 2.46 19.35 27.94
CA LEU A 493 2.87 19.97 29.19
C LEU A 493 3.58 21.30 28.96
N GLN A 494 4.53 21.35 28.01
CA GLN A 494 5.23 22.57 27.63
C GLN A 494 4.26 23.64 27.10
N LEU A 495 3.28 23.24 26.28
CA LEU A 495 2.24 24.15 25.78
C LEU A 495 1.36 24.70 26.92
N ALA A 496 0.96 23.85 27.87
CA ALA A 496 0.19 24.26 29.03
C ALA A 496 0.98 25.24 29.91
N GLU A 497 2.28 24.97 30.12
CA GLU A 497 3.16 25.87 30.86
C GLU A 497 3.36 27.21 30.14
N ALA A 498 3.61 27.21 28.83
CA ALA A 498 3.72 28.43 28.02
C ALA A 498 2.45 29.27 28.10
N THR A 499 1.28 28.62 28.05
CA THR A 499 -0.02 29.27 28.18
C THR A 499 -0.19 29.88 29.56
N ARG A 500 0.15 29.14 30.63
CA ARG A 500 0.10 29.62 32.02
C ARG A 500 1.01 30.83 32.24
N ARG A 501 2.26 30.79 31.75
CA ARG A 501 3.19 31.92 31.86
C ARG A 501 2.67 33.14 31.11
N ALA A 502 2.07 32.95 29.93
CA ALA A 502 1.47 34.04 29.16
C ALA A 502 0.25 34.66 29.86
N THR A 503 -0.59 33.86 30.52
CA THR A 503 -1.73 34.39 31.31
C THR A 503 -1.25 35.13 32.55
N GLU A 504 -0.30 34.55 33.31
CA GLU A 504 0.27 35.20 34.49
C GLU A 504 0.95 36.53 34.16
N ALA A 505 1.63 36.63 33.00
CA ALA A 505 2.24 37.86 32.54
C ALA A 505 1.19 38.92 32.16
N ARG A 506 0.08 38.53 31.52
CA ARG A 506 -1.04 39.44 31.24
C ARG A 506 -1.69 39.94 32.52
N GLU A 507 -1.95 39.06 33.48
CA GLU A 507 -2.51 39.46 34.78
C GLU A 507 -1.57 40.39 35.57
N ARG A 508 -0.25 40.19 35.46
CA ARG A 508 0.75 41.12 36.03
C ARG A 508 0.72 42.47 35.34
N ALA A 509 0.68 42.48 34.01
CA ALA A 509 0.59 43.70 33.20
C ALA A 509 -0.70 44.50 33.47
N GLU A 510 -1.84 43.81 33.63
CA GLU A 510 -3.12 44.43 33.99
C GLU A 510 -3.08 45.03 35.41
N ARG A 511 -2.50 44.32 36.38
CA ARG A 511 -2.32 44.84 37.74
C ARG A 511 -1.44 46.09 37.77
N LEU A 512 -0.29 46.06 37.10
CA LEU A 512 0.62 47.20 37.03
C LEU A 512 -0.06 48.43 36.40
N GLN A 513 -0.88 48.22 35.37
CA GLN A 513 -1.66 49.28 34.74
C GLN A 513 -2.73 49.85 35.68
N GLN A 514 -3.43 48.99 36.44
CA GLN A 514 -4.42 49.41 37.43
C GLN A 514 -3.77 50.22 38.55
N GLU A 515 -2.67 49.72 39.13
CA GLU A 515 -1.91 50.41 40.17
C GLU A 515 -1.42 51.80 39.70
N ALA A 516 -0.92 51.90 38.46
CA ALA A 516 -0.50 53.18 37.90
C ALA A 516 -1.66 54.16 37.67
N ASN A 517 -2.82 53.68 37.21
CA ASN A 517 -4.02 54.52 37.05
C ASN A 517 -4.55 55.00 38.42
N ASP A 518 -4.54 54.14 39.43
CA ASP A 518 -4.96 54.52 40.79
C ASP A 518 -4.00 55.55 41.40
N LEU A 519 -2.69 55.35 41.26
CA LEU A 519 -1.68 56.31 41.70
C LEU A 519 -1.83 57.68 41.01
N GLU A 520 -2.11 57.68 39.70
CA GLU A 520 -2.38 58.90 38.94
C GLU A 520 -3.61 59.64 39.47
N ARG A 521 -4.71 58.91 39.68
CA ARG A 521 -5.95 59.48 40.21
C ARG A 521 -5.78 60.04 41.62
N THR A 522 -5.06 59.33 42.50
CA THR A 522 -4.81 59.83 43.86
C THR A 522 -3.87 61.04 43.85
N GLY A 523 -2.77 60.96 43.08
CA GLY A 523 -1.79 62.05 43.03
C GLY A 523 -2.34 63.34 42.41
N THR A 524 -3.21 63.24 41.40
CA THR A 524 -3.90 64.39 40.83
C THR A 524 -4.94 64.97 41.78
N ALA A 525 -5.71 64.13 42.49
CA ALA A 525 -6.67 64.58 43.49
C ALA A 525 -5.99 65.32 44.66
N ASP A 526 -4.88 64.79 45.18
CA ASP A 526 -4.11 65.41 46.26
C ASP A 526 -3.54 66.78 45.84
N ALA A 527 -3.05 66.88 44.60
CA ALA A 527 -2.55 68.15 44.05
C ALA A 527 -3.68 69.17 43.84
N GLU A 528 -4.87 68.74 43.40
CA GLU A 528 -6.05 69.59 43.30
C GLU A 528 -6.53 70.09 44.67
N GLU A 529 -6.52 69.24 45.69
CA GLU A 529 -6.86 69.64 47.06
C GLU A 529 -5.85 70.65 47.61
N HIS A 530 -4.56 70.42 47.40
CA HIS A 530 -3.51 71.35 47.82
C HIS A 530 -3.66 72.71 47.12
N ALA A 531 -3.84 72.72 45.79
CA ALA A 531 -4.07 73.94 45.02
C ALA A 531 -5.32 74.71 45.48
N ARG A 532 -6.42 74.01 45.79
CA ARG A 532 -7.63 74.63 46.36
C ARG A 532 -7.34 75.28 47.72
N THR A 533 -6.58 74.60 48.57
CA THR A 533 -6.21 75.10 49.91
C THR A 533 -5.37 76.36 49.82
N VAL A 534 -4.30 76.36 49.01
CA VAL A 534 -3.43 77.52 48.79
C VAL A 534 -4.23 78.73 48.28
N LEU A 535 -5.10 78.52 47.30
CA LEU A 535 -5.98 79.57 46.77
C LEU A 535 -6.97 80.09 47.81
N HIS A 536 -7.55 79.21 48.62
CA HIS A 536 -8.47 79.61 49.68
C HIS A 536 -7.74 80.47 50.74
N GLU A 537 -6.59 80.01 51.23
CA GLU A 537 -5.77 80.74 52.20
C GLU A 537 -5.28 82.09 51.67
N ALA A 538 -4.93 82.18 50.39
CA ALA A 538 -4.54 83.42 49.74
C ALA A 538 -5.71 84.42 49.62
N ASN A 539 -6.90 83.94 49.26
CA ASN A 539 -8.10 84.79 49.23
C ASN A 539 -8.47 85.28 50.62
N GLU A 540 -8.42 84.44 51.66
CA GLU A 540 -8.65 84.84 53.05
C GLU A 540 -7.61 85.88 53.53
N ARG A 541 -6.35 85.74 53.12
CA ARG A 541 -5.31 86.76 53.38
C ARG A 541 -5.59 88.07 52.64
N ALA A 542 -5.93 88.01 51.36
CA ALA A 542 -6.26 89.17 50.54
C ALA A 542 -7.45 89.95 51.11
N HIS A 543 -8.53 89.25 51.50
CA HIS A 543 -9.68 89.86 52.16
C HIS A 543 -9.30 90.54 53.47
N ARG A 544 -8.46 89.91 54.30
CA ARG A 544 -7.97 90.53 55.55
C ARG A 544 -7.15 91.79 55.29
N ILE A 545 -6.23 91.78 54.32
CA ILE A 545 -5.43 92.96 53.97
C ILE A 545 -6.32 94.13 53.55
N VAL A 546 -7.34 93.86 52.73
CA VAL A 546 -8.29 94.90 52.28
C VAL A 546 -9.14 95.39 53.45
N ALA A 547 -9.68 94.49 54.28
CA ALA A 547 -10.49 94.86 55.44
C ALA A 547 -9.71 95.69 56.48
N GLU A 548 -8.49 95.28 56.82
CA GLU A 548 -7.61 96.04 57.71
C GLU A 548 -7.27 97.43 57.14
N ALA A 549 -7.06 97.53 55.82
CA ALA A 549 -6.83 98.81 55.18
C ALA A 549 -8.08 99.69 55.22
N GLU A 550 -9.27 99.13 54.95
CA GLU A 550 -10.54 99.86 55.02
C GLU A 550 -10.79 100.38 56.44
N GLU A 551 -10.58 99.57 57.47
CA GLU A 551 -10.67 99.96 58.88
C GLU A 551 -9.70 101.10 59.22
N ARG A 552 -8.39 100.93 58.95
CA ARG A 552 -7.38 101.97 59.22
C ARG A 552 -7.66 103.28 58.48
N THR A 553 -8.15 103.20 57.24
CA THR A 553 -8.49 104.41 56.46
C THR A 553 -9.72 105.11 57.01
N ALA A 554 -10.70 104.37 57.52
CA ALA A 554 -11.86 104.95 58.19
C ALA A 554 -11.46 105.64 59.50
N GLU A 555 -10.56 105.03 60.28
CA GLU A 555 -9.99 105.65 61.49
C GLU A 555 -9.22 106.94 61.17
N GLN A 556 -8.38 106.96 60.13
CA GLN A 556 -7.63 108.15 59.72
C GLN A 556 -8.54 109.30 59.27
N ILE A 557 -9.59 108.99 58.52
CA ILE A 557 -10.57 109.97 58.09
C ILE A 557 -11.34 110.51 59.31
N ALA A 558 -11.81 109.64 60.19
CA ALA A 558 -12.51 110.04 61.42
C ALA A 558 -11.62 110.93 62.31
N GLU A 559 -10.34 110.59 62.49
CA GLU A 559 -9.39 111.41 63.25
C GLU A 559 -9.17 112.78 62.59
N ALA A 560 -9.09 112.83 61.25
CA ALA A 560 -8.98 114.09 60.52
C ALA A 560 -10.25 114.95 60.63
N GLU A 561 -11.43 114.33 60.61
CA GLU A 561 -12.74 114.98 60.84
C GLU A 561 -12.87 115.51 62.26
N ASP A 562 -12.43 114.75 63.27
CA ASP A 562 -12.41 115.19 64.68
C ASP A 562 -11.47 116.39 64.88
N ARG A 563 -10.27 116.33 64.30
CA ARG A 563 -9.32 117.46 64.30
C ARG A 563 -9.89 118.68 63.57
N LEU A 564 -10.59 118.48 62.46
CA LEU A 564 -11.30 119.54 61.75
C LEU A 564 -12.39 120.18 62.62
N ALA A 565 -13.18 119.37 63.33
CA ALA A 565 -14.20 119.85 64.25
C ALA A 565 -13.58 120.66 65.40
N ALA A 566 -12.43 120.22 65.92
CA ALA A 566 -11.65 120.97 66.90
C ALA A 566 -11.18 122.32 66.34
N ILE A 567 -10.57 122.35 65.15
CA ILE A 567 -10.12 123.60 64.49
C ILE A 567 -11.30 124.53 64.23
N ARG A 568 -12.46 124.02 63.82
CA ARG A 568 -13.69 124.82 63.65
C ARG A 568 -14.17 125.42 64.97
N THR A 569 -14.17 124.63 66.05
CA THR A 569 -14.55 125.09 67.38
C THR A 569 -13.58 126.16 67.90
N GLU A 570 -12.28 125.97 67.73
CA GLU A 570 -11.25 126.96 68.05
C GLU A 570 -11.42 128.23 67.20
N ARG A 571 -11.72 128.09 65.91
CA ARG A 571 -12.01 129.20 65.00
C ARG A 571 -13.21 130.03 65.47
N GLU A 572 -14.30 129.36 65.85
CA GLU A 572 -15.51 130.00 66.40
C GLU A 572 -15.24 130.64 67.77
N ALA A 573 -14.45 130.00 68.63
CA ALA A 573 -14.05 130.53 69.92
C ALA A 573 -13.16 131.79 69.79
N VAL A 574 -12.20 131.79 68.86
CA VAL A 574 -11.35 132.96 68.56
C VAL A 574 -12.18 134.08 67.95
N ALA A 575 -13.10 133.78 67.03
CA ALA A 575 -14.04 134.76 66.48
C ALA A 575 -14.93 135.37 67.59
N GLY A 576 -15.46 134.56 68.50
CA GLY A 576 -16.28 135.00 69.63
C GLY A 576 -15.51 135.79 70.70
N TYR A 577 -14.27 135.39 71.02
CA TYR A 577 -13.41 136.12 71.98
C TYR A 577 -13.05 137.50 71.45
N LEU A 578 -12.83 137.64 70.14
CA LEU A 578 -12.52 138.91 69.50
C LEU A 578 -13.75 139.80 69.32
N GLU A 579 -14.94 139.25 69.08
CA GLU A 579 -16.21 139.99 69.14
C GLU A 579 -16.45 140.56 70.55
N ASN A 580 -16.15 139.78 71.59
CA ASN A 580 -16.19 140.23 72.99
C ASN A 580 -15.16 141.33 73.27
N LEU A 581 -13.92 141.21 72.75
CA LEU A 581 -12.87 142.24 72.86
C LEU A 581 -13.24 143.53 72.10
N ARG A 582 -13.87 143.42 70.92
CA ARG A 582 -14.45 144.53 70.17
C ARG A 582 -15.56 145.21 70.97
N GLY A 583 -16.43 144.43 71.63
CA GLY A 583 -17.47 144.93 72.53
C GLY A 583 -16.89 145.69 73.73
N VAL A 584 -15.90 145.12 74.42
CA VAL A 584 -15.26 145.71 75.61
C VAL A 584 -14.44 146.96 75.27
N LEU A 585 -13.73 146.99 74.15
CA LEU A 585 -12.98 148.18 73.72
C LEU A 585 -13.89 149.29 73.17
N SER A 586 -15.05 148.96 72.60
CA SER A 586 -16.09 149.97 72.30
C SER A 586 -16.68 150.59 73.58
N HIS A 587 -16.80 149.81 74.66
CA HIS A 587 -17.20 150.29 75.98
C HIS A 587 -16.09 151.13 76.65
N ALA A 588 -14.81 150.81 76.44
CA ALA A 588 -13.68 151.53 77.02
C ALA A 588 -13.33 152.85 76.29
N ALA A 589 -13.65 152.98 74.99
CA ALA A 589 -13.46 154.20 74.21
C ALA A 589 -14.59 155.24 74.37
N GLY A 590 -15.62 154.95 75.18
CA GLY A 590 -16.84 155.76 75.31
C GLY A 590 -16.98 156.60 76.61
N VAL A 591 -15.96 156.73 77.46
CA VAL A 591 -16.10 157.43 78.76
C VAL A 591 -14.93 158.38 79.06
N VAL A 592 -14.85 159.53 78.38
CA VAL A 592 -14.35 160.82 78.91
C VAL A 592 -15.06 161.97 78.15
N ASP A 593 -15.87 162.73 78.90
CA ASP A 593 -16.48 164.07 78.66
C ASP A 593 -17.91 164.22 78.05
N ASP A 594 -18.88 164.04 78.97
CA ASP A 594 -19.94 164.96 79.45
C ASP A 594 -21.18 165.41 78.63
N SER A 595 -22.31 165.47 79.35
CA SER A 595 -23.70 165.85 78.99
C SER A 595 -23.90 167.40 78.93
N PRO A 596 -25.12 168.02 78.79
CA PRO A 596 -26.45 167.62 78.26
C PRO A 596 -27.11 168.66 77.29
N ALA A 597 -28.10 168.25 76.49
CA ALA A 597 -29.27 169.06 76.01
C ALA A 597 -30.26 168.11 75.27
N GLY A 598 -31.51 167.92 75.71
CA GLY A 598 -32.63 168.82 75.42
C GLY A 598 -33.37 168.40 74.12
N VAL A 599 -34.17 167.33 74.14
CA VAL A 599 -35.67 167.33 74.06
C VAL A 599 -36.26 167.70 72.68
N ASP A 600 -36.80 166.70 71.97
CA ASP A 600 -38.20 166.58 71.50
C ASP A 600 -38.32 165.24 70.72
N ALA A 601 -39.06 164.22 71.17
CA ALA A 601 -40.52 164.05 71.27
C ALA A 601 -41.21 163.60 69.96
N THR A 602 -41.77 162.38 70.02
CA THR A 602 -43.03 161.90 69.36
C THR A 602 -43.04 161.73 67.84
N ASN A 603 -43.73 160.80 67.19
CA ASN A 603 -44.75 159.76 67.45
C ASN A 603 -44.84 158.99 66.09
N SER A 604 -45.22 157.73 65.92
CA SER A 604 -45.94 156.72 66.71
C SER A 604 -45.58 155.33 66.19
#